data_AF-A0AAW6G7R1-F1
#
_entry.id   AF-A0AAW6G7R1-F1
#
_cell.length_a   1.000
_cell.length_b   1.000
_cell.length_c   1.000
_cell.angle_alpha   90.00
_cell.angle_beta   90.00
_cell.angle_gamma   90.00
#
_symmetry.space_group_name_H-M   'P 1'
#
loop_
_entity.id
_entity.type
_entity.pdbx_description
1 polymer ?
#
loop_
_entity_poly.entity_id
_entity_poly.type
_entity_poly.pdbx_seq_one_letter_code
_entity_poly.pdbx_strand_id
1 'polypeptide(L)'
;MLPYSEPSITEQTRFKKLGKEMKTEFKWLAASITVEFWEENRQIPFGEEMSKLRTRLVRMFAEEYRIQLKEDSELKDYLQTLVINTINKQLKLEKEKQ
;
A
#
# COMPACT_ATOMS: atom_id res chain seq x y z
N MET A 1 -21.50 25.18 -22.71
CA MET A 1 -21.11 24.19 -21.68
C MET A 1 -20.12 23.23 -22.32
N LEU A 2 -18.89 23.17 -21.83
CA LEU A 2 -17.93 22.16 -22.27
C LEU A 2 -18.42 20.79 -21.78
N PRO A 3 -18.47 19.75 -22.63
CA PRO A 3 -18.77 18.41 -22.14
C PRO A 3 -17.63 17.98 -21.22
N TYR A 4 -17.96 17.58 -20.00
CA TYR A 4 -17.04 16.86 -19.11
C TYR A 4 -16.64 15.58 -19.84
N SER A 5 -15.47 15.58 -20.46
CA SER A 5 -14.80 14.34 -20.82
C SER A 5 -14.50 13.65 -19.49
N GLU A 6 -15.18 12.54 -19.22
CA GLU A 6 -14.77 11.61 -18.16
C GLU A 6 -13.26 11.42 -18.27
N PRO A 7 -12.48 11.54 -17.17
CA PRO A 7 -11.05 11.34 -17.27
C PRO A 7 -10.85 9.95 -17.85
N SER A 8 -10.26 9.93 -19.06
CA SER A 8 -9.93 8.74 -19.82
C SER A 8 -9.43 7.68 -18.86
N ILE A 9 -10.06 6.49 -18.86
CA ILE A 9 -9.69 5.32 -18.05
C ILE A 9 -8.18 5.34 -17.86
N THR A 10 -7.72 5.82 -16.70
CA THR A 10 -6.28 5.94 -16.46
C THR A 10 -5.75 4.52 -16.54
N GLU A 11 -4.77 4.29 -17.41
CA GLU A 11 -4.29 2.94 -17.68
C GLU A 11 -3.79 2.30 -16.37
N GLN A 12 -4.57 1.34 -15.85
CA GLN A 12 -4.25 0.70 -14.59
C GLN A 12 -3.17 -0.35 -14.79
N THR A 13 -2.05 -0.18 -14.10
CA THR A 13 -0.93 -1.11 -14.11
C THR A 13 -1.14 -2.17 -13.03
N ARG A 14 -1.03 -3.44 -13.42
CA ARG A 14 -1.02 -4.54 -12.44
C ARG A 14 0.29 -4.53 -11.66
N PHE A 15 0.24 -4.84 -10.37
CA PHE A 15 1.42 -4.87 -9.52
C PHE A 15 2.58 -5.72 -10.10
N LYS A 16 2.28 -6.89 -10.68
CA LYS A 16 3.31 -7.73 -11.31
C LYS A 16 4.08 -7.07 -12.45
N LYS A 17 3.45 -6.14 -13.17
CA LYS A 17 4.05 -5.41 -14.30
C LYS A 17 5.01 -4.32 -13.84
N LEU A 18 5.01 -3.97 -12.55
CA LEU A 18 5.98 -3.03 -12.01
C LEU A 18 7.41 -3.58 -12.15
N GLY A 19 8.33 -2.70 -12.52
CA GLY A 19 9.76 -2.97 -12.48
C GLY A 19 10.25 -3.24 -11.05
N LYS A 20 11.46 -3.80 -10.93
CA LYS A 20 12.07 -4.15 -9.64
C LYS A 20 12.19 -2.94 -8.70
N GLU A 21 12.56 -1.79 -9.25
CA GLU A 21 12.69 -0.52 -8.51
C GLU A 21 11.33 -0.08 -7.97
N MET A 22 10.32 0.04 -8.84
CA MET A 22 8.96 0.43 -8.44
C MET A 22 8.34 -0.54 -7.42
N LYS A 23 8.62 -1.84 -7.51
CA LYS A 23 8.21 -2.83 -6.48
C LYS A 23 8.89 -2.58 -5.15
N THR A 24 10.14 -2.12 -5.17
CA THR A 24 10.91 -1.78 -3.97
C THR A 24 10.35 -0.51 -3.34
N GLU A 25 10.08 0.53 -4.13
CA GLU A 25 9.44 1.76 -3.67
C GLU A 25 8.05 1.49 -3.09
N PHE A 26 7.22 0.72 -3.79
CA PHE A 26 5.91 0.31 -3.29
C PHE A 26 6.03 -0.41 -1.94
N LYS A 27 7.01 -1.30 -1.80
CA LYS A 27 7.26 -2.04 -0.55
C LYS A 27 7.69 -1.10 0.58
N TRP A 28 8.56 -0.13 0.31
CA TRP A 28 8.97 0.87 1.29
C TRP A 28 7.80 1.73 1.74
N LEU A 29 7.00 2.23 0.79
CA LEU A 29 5.82 3.04 1.09
C LEU A 29 4.79 2.24 1.91
N ALA A 30 4.51 1.00 1.51
CA ALA A 30 3.62 0.10 2.24
C ALA A 30 4.10 -0.16 3.67
N ALA A 31 5.41 -0.40 3.86
CA ALA A 31 5.99 -0.57 5.17
C ALA A 31 5.85 0.71 6.01
N SER A 32 6.17 1.88 5.45
CA SER A 32 6.10 3.17 6.14
C SER A 32 4.70 3.44 6.70
N ILE A 33 3.66 3.36 5.87
CA ILE A 33 2.28 3.59 6.33
C ILE A 33 1.78 2.52 7.31
N THR A 34 2.33 1.30 7.22
CA THR A 34 1.99 0.22 8.17
C THR A 34 2.62 0.50 9.53
N VAL A 35 3.84 1.01 9.56
CA VAL A 35 4.51 1.40 10.81
C VAL A 35 3.77 2.56 11.47
N GLU A 36 3.40 3.59 10.70
CA GLU A 36 2.57 4.71 11.19
C GLU A 36 1.27 4.20 11.81
N PHE A 37 0.53 3.33 11.11
CA PHE A 37 -0.68 2.71 11.64
C PHE A 37 -0.42 1.90 12.92
N TRP A 38 0.66 1.12 12.94
CA TRP A 38 1.04 0.30 14.10
C TRP A 38 1.38 1.15 15.31
N GLU A 39 2.14 2.23 15.14
CA GLU A 39 2.55 3.13 16.21
C GLU A 39 1.33 3.84 16.83
N GLU A 40 0.38 4.28 16.01
CA GLU A 40 -0.84 4.96 16.46
C GLU A 40 -1.86 4.01 17.12
N ASN A 41 -2.11 2.85 16.51
CA ASN A 41 -3.23 1.99 16.88
C ASN A 41 -2.81 0.76 17.71
N ARG A 42 -1.54 0.36 17.64
CA ARG A 42 -0.99 -0.87 18.26
C ARG A 42 -1.76 -2.14 17.86
N GLN A 43 -2.30 -2.16 16.64
CA GLN A 43 -3.16 -3.20 16.12
C GLN A 43 -2.81 -3.57 14.68
N ILE A 44 -3.20 -4.77 14.26
CA ILE A 44 -3.10 -5.21 12.86
C ILE A 44 -4.31 -4.65 12.10
N PRO A 45 -4.14 -3.89 11.01
CA PRO A 45 -5.25 -3.38 10.24
C PRO A 45 -6.02 -4.53 9.59
N PHE A 46 -7.34 -4.49 9.70
CA PHE A 46 -8.26 -5.50 9.16
C PHE A 46 -9.52 -4.83 8.60
N GLY A 47 -10.23 -5.51 7.70
CA GLY A 47 -11.51 -5.05 7.15
C GLY A 47 -11.44 -3.65 6.53
N GLU A 48 -12.17 -2.70 7.14
CA GLU A 48 -12.22 -1.31 6.69
C GLU A 48 -10.87 -0.61 6.82
N GLU A 49 -10.15 -0.80 7.93
CA GLU A 49 -8.84 -0.18 8.15
C GLU A 49 -7.79 -0.66 7.14
N MET A 50 -7.83 -1.96 6.82
CA MET A 50 -6.97 -2.51 5.75
C MET A 50 -7.33 -1.91 4.38
N SER A 51 -8.62 -1.63 4.14
CA SER A 51 -9.06 -0.98 2.91
C SER A 51 -8.64 0.48 2.85
N LYS A 52 -8.74 1.24 3.94
CA LYS A 52 -8.24 2.62 4.05
C LYS A 52 -6.73 2.69 3.81
N LEU A 53 -5.96 1.79 4.44
CA LEU A 53 -4.52 1.70 4.26
C LEU A 53 -4.17 1.43 2.79
N ARG A 54 -4.86 0.49 2.14
CA ARG A 54 -4.69 0.20 0.71
C ARG A 54 -5.01 1.40 -0.17
N THR A 55 -6.15 2.04 0.04
CA THR A 55 -6.55 3.23 -0.73
C THR A 55 -5.54 4.36 -0.57
N ARG A 56 -5.07 4.61 0.66
CA ARG A 56 -4.03 5.60 0.95
C ARG A 56 -2.73 5.26 0.21
N LEU A 57 -2.29 4.00 0.28
CA LEU A 57 -1.08 3.53 -0.39
C LEU A 57 -1.13 3.73 -1.90
N VAL A 58 -2.19 3.24 -2.54
CA VAL A 58 -2.35 3.30 -4.00
C VAL A 58 -2.46 4.75 -4.47
N ARG A 59 -3.16 5.60 -3.71
CA ARG A 59 -3.24 7.03 -3.98
C ARG A 59 -1.87 7.70 -3.91
N MET A 60 -1.13 7.51 -2.82
CA MET A 60 0.22 8.08 -2.65
C MET A 60 1.16 7.60 -3.76
N PHE A 61 1.12 6.30 -4.09
CA PHE A 61 1.93 5.72 -5.16
C PHE A 61 1.59 6.31 -6.54
N ALA A 62 0.31 6.54 -6.83
CA ALA A 62 -0.11 7.17 -8.08
C ALA A 62 0.26 8.66 -8.13
N GLU A 63 0.19 9.36 -7.00
CA GLU A 63 0.59 10.78 -6.90
C GLU A 63 2.09 10.96 -7.13
N GLU A 64 2.91 10.10 -6.50
CA GLU A 64 4.37 10.20 -6.52
C GLU A 64 4.99 9.65 -7.82
N TYR A 65 4.56 8.48 -8.26
CA TYR A 65 5.16 7.78 -9.40
C TYR A 65 4.37 7.92 -10.70
N ARG A 66 3.22 8.60 -10.69
CA ARG A 66 2.28 8.71 -11.84
C ARG A 66 1.83 7.35 -12.38
N ILE A 67 1.88 6.30 -11.56
CA ILE A 67 1.44 4.94 -11.91
C ILE A 67 0.18 4.60 -11.12
N GLN A 68 -0.94 4.45 -11.83
CA GLN A 68 -2.17 4.00 -11.20
C GLN A 68 -2.16 2.47 -11.09
N LEU A 69 -2.19 1.95 -9.86
CA LEU A 69 -2.21 0.51 -9.64
C LEU A 69 -3.62 -0.06 -9.71
N LYS A 70 -3.74 -1.25 -10.31
CA LYS A 70 -4.96 -2.05 -10.26
C LYS A 70 -5.08 -2.71 -8.89
N GLU A 71 -6.19 -2.48 -8.20
CA GLU A 71 -6.54 -3.13 -6.92
C GLU A 71 -7.13 -4.54 -7.12
N ASP A 72 -6.40 -5.39 -7.85
CA ASP A 72 -6.74 -6.81 -7.99
C ASP A 72 -6.38 -7.63 -6.74
N SER A 73 -6.79 -8.90 -6.73
CA SER A 73 -6.49 -9.82 -5.63
C SER A 73 -4.98 -9.95 -5.39
N GLU A 74 -4.18 -9.91 -6.45
CA GLU A 74 -2.72 -9.99 -6.36
C GLU A 74 -2.14 -8.83 -5.54
N LEU A 75 -2.55 -7.59 -5.82
CA LEU A 75 -2.13 -6.44 -5.02
C LEU A 75 -2.59 -6.55 -3.56
N LYS A 76 -3.83 -7.02 -3.35
CA LYS A 76 -4.41 -7.18 -2.00
C LYS A 76 -3.65 -8.20 -1.17
N ASP A 77 -3.39 -9.37 -1.72
CA ASP A 77 -2.68 -10.48 -1.05
C ASP A 77 -1.24 -10.10 -0.74
N TYR A 78 -0.58 -9.43 -1.70
CA TYR A 78 0.77 -8.92 -1.52
C TYR A 78 0.84 -7.87 -0.40
N LEU A 79 -0.07 -6.90 -0.40
CA LEU A 79 -0.14 -5.87 0.64
C LEU A 79 -0.42 -6.48 2.01
N GLN A 80 -1.36 -7.42 2.11
CA GLN A 80 -1.65 -8.12 3.36
C GLN A 80 -0.41 -8.82 3.93
N THR A 81 0.33 -9.52 3.07
CA THR A 81 1.57 -10.18 3.45
C THR A 81 2.63 -9.16 3.92
N LEU A 82 2.76 -8.03 3.23
CA LEU A 82 3.69 -6.96 3.63
C LEU A 82 3.33 -6.34 4.98
N VAL A 83 2.04 -6.07 5.22
CA VAL A 83 1.55 -5.50 6.48
C VAL A 83 1.91 -6.42 7.65
N ILE A 84 1.54 -7.71 7.54
CA ILE A 84 1.81 -8.71 8.57
C ILE A 84 3.31 -8.82 8.84
N ASN A 85 4.13 -8.89 7.79
CA ASN A 85 5.58 -8.98 7.92
C ASN A 85 6.19 -7.73 8.57
N THR A 86 5.66 -6.55 8.27
CA THR A 86 6.14 -5.28 8.84
C THR A 86 5.83 -5.21 10.33
N ILE A 87 4.59 -5.53 10.73
CA ILE A 87 4.18 -5.57 12.14
C ILE A 87 4.98 -6.63 12.90
N ASN A 88 5.17 -7.82 12.34
CA ASN A 88 5.98 -8.87 12.96
C ASN A 88 7.42 -8.43 13.22
N LYS A 89 8.01 -7.63 12.32
CA LYS A 89 9.33 -7.03 12.56
C LYS A 89 9.30 -6.04 13.72
N GLN A 90 8.29 -5.18 13.81
CA GLN A 90 8.17 -4.25 14.93
C GLN A 90 8.01 -4.97 16.26
N LEU A 91 7.16 -6.00 16.31
CA LEU A 91 7.01 -6.85 17.50
C LEU A 91 8.32 -7.53 17.92
N LYS A 92 9.14 -7.99 16.97
CA LYS A 92 10.46 -8.57 17.27
C LYS A 92 11.42 -7.53 17.84
N LEU A 93 11.50 -6.35 17.22
CA LEU A 93 12.35 -5.26 17.68
C LEU A 93 11.97 -4.78 19.08
N GLU A 94 10.69 -4.80 19.42
CA GLU A 94 10.20 -4.46 20.76
C GLU A 94 10.61 -5.52 21.79
N LYS A 95 10.53 -6.81 21.44
CA LYS A 95 10.96 -7.91 22.31
C LYS A 95 12.46 -7.93 22.55
N GLU A 96 13.26 -7.55 21.56
CA GLU A 96 14.73 -7.50 21.68
C GLU A 96 15.22 -6.30 22.53
N LYS A 97 14.37 -5.29 22.72
CA LYS A 97 14.65 -4.11 23.56
C LYS A 97 14.21 -4.30 25.03
N GLN A 98 13.51 -5.39 25.34
CA GLN A 98 13.11 -5.78 26.70
C GLN A 98 14.15 -6.72 27.31
#